data_AF-A0A9E2VQR2-F1
#
_entry.id   AF-A0A9E2VQR2-F1
#
_cell.length_a   1.000
_cell.length_b   1.000
_cell.length_c   1.000
_cell.angle_alpha   90.00
_cell.angle_beta   90.00
_cell.angle_gamma   90.00
#
_symmetry.space_group_name_H-M   'P 1'
#
loop_
_entity.id
_entity.type
_entity.pdbx_description
1 polymer ?
#
loop_
_entity_poly.entity_id
_entity_poly.type
_entity_poly.pdbx_seq_one_letter_code
_entity_poly.pdbx_strand_id
1 'polypeptide(L)'
;MTWHRSTVAPDGTHHVVDGQAMYSHRFIRVQKFHEPGLAPVADASGAFHILSNGRAAYSDRFVQAWGFYEGRAAVQDRAGWFHIDVDGRPLTPDRFAWCGNFQGGRCTVRSFDRGYLHLTEFGSPAYAQRYLYAGDFRDGAAVVRCPARGLCTHIGPEGQHLHDKWFIDLDVFHKGFARARDQAGWFHIDLAGRPITDHRYAEVEPFYNGQARVLTHDGEFHVVDQAGQSLATVGRVPHDSFHQVSADLVGHWRTDTIAAAAILGIFEHLPASAATLAYTIGAPPLSVSRLLGGLWELGLVDRQGDQGWIVTDKGRLLDPRGSLQLADAAIEIGGALREQWAHLVEAIRSRDWRPPDVFENAGQDPVRLARVQRMLSAYAQHDYGDIVAHLPFEAAGSIVDVAGGTGVLARMIAARFPAAEVSVLERGEVCAFAQQRRPEGRVRFVGGSIFQRWPLRADAFVMSRVLHDWNDQDAAEILRNARESVERGSIGVILELLLLDSSPFGRLCDLHLMVVTGGRERTGDEYSKLLRDAGFSLVRVQPTNSIVSMLVVEAT
;
A
#
# COMPACT_ATOMS: atom_id res chain seq x y z
N MET A 1 8.96 -49.58 13.75
CA MET A 1 9.96 -48.80 14.52
C MET A 1 9.27 -48.17 15.71
N THR A 2 9.80 -48.33 16.93
CA THR A 2 9.16 -47.94 18.20
C THR A 2 8.89 -46.43 18.34
N TRP A 3 9.66 -45.60 17.65
CA TRP A 3 9.59 -44.14 17.78
C TRP A 3 8.32 -43.51 17.17
N HIS A 4 7.69 -44.10 16.14
CA HIS A 4 6.45 -43.55 15.54
C HIS A 4 5.27 -43.47 16.53
N ARG A 5 5.29 -44.35 17.55
CA ARG A 5 4.27 -44.41 18.60
C ARG A 5 4.66 -43.62 19.85
N SER A 6 5.84 -42.99 19.83
CA SER A 6 6.34 -42.28 20.99
C SER A 6 5.67 -40.93 21.17
N THR A 7 5.54 -40.51 22.43
CA THR A 7 5.17 -39.16 22.81
C THR A 7 6.24 -38.58 23.70
N VAL A 8 6.27 -37.25 23.81
CA VAL A 8 7.13 -36.56 24.78
C VAL A 8 6.48 -36.72 26.15
N ALA A 9 7.28 -37.10 27.15
CA ALA A 9 6.82 -37.20 28.53
C ALA A 9 6.27 -35.84 29.03
N PRO A 10 5.30 -35.83 29.96
CA PRO A 10 4.71 -34.57 30.44
C PRO A 10 5.70 -33.57 31.04
N ASP A 11 6.83 -34.05 31.57
CA ASP A 11 7.91 -33.22 32.11
C ASP A 11 8.85 -32.67 31.02
N GLY A 12 8.69 -33.10 29.77
CA GLY A 12 9.49 -32.67 28.63
C GLY A 12 10.91 -33.26 28.56
N THR A 13 11.28 -34.23 29.41
CA THR A 13 12.69 -34.65 29.57
C THR A 13 13.09 -35.89 28.77
N HIS A 14 12.13 -36.67 28.29
CA HIS A 14 12.36 -37.93 27.57
C HIS A 14 11.14 -38.34 26.73
N HIS A 15 11.31 -39.41 25.95
CA HIS A 15 10.23 -40.02 25.17
C HIS A 15 9.66 -41.25 25.87
N VAL A 16 8.36 -41.44 25.73
CA VAL A 16 7.63 -42.59 26.26
C VAL A 16 6.87 -43.33 25.16
N VAL A 17 6.74 -44.63 25.31
CA VAL A 17 5.86 -45.49 24.50
C VAL A 17 5.06 -46.33 25.48
N ASP A 18 3.73 -46.32 25.35
CA ASP A 18 2.80 -47.05 26.22
C ASP A 18 3.05 -46.78 27.72
N GLY A 19 3.39 -45.53 28.06
CA GLY A 19 3.66 -45.09 29.44
C GLY A 19 5.06 -45.46 29.98
N GLN A 20 5.88 -46.16 29.20
CA GLN A 20 7.25 -46.54 29.59
C GLN A 20 8.30 -45.68 28.88
N ALA A 21 9.34 -45.28 29.61
CA ALA A 21 10.44 -44.51 29.06
C ALA A 21 11.20 -45.32 28.00
N MET A 22 11.46 -44.72 26.83
CA MET A 22 12.21 -45.37 25.74
C MET A 22 13.69 -45.60 26.09
N TYR A 23 14.23 -44.79 27.01
CA TYR A 23 15.62 -44.82 27.46
C TYR A 23 15.75 -44.21 28.86
N SER A 24 16.85 -44.52 29.54
CA SER A 24 17.08 -44.11 30.94
C SER A 24 17.56 -42.66 31.12
N HIS A 25 18.23 -42.09 30.11
CA HIS A 25 18.74 -40.72 30.19
C HIS A 25 17.62 -39.68 30.26
N ARG A 26 17.88 -38.54 30.91
CA ARG A 26 16.93 -37.42 31.06
C ARG A 26 17.59 -36.13 30.59
N PHE A 27 17.01 -35.54 29.55
CA PHE A 27 17.49 -34.31 28.93
C PHE A 27 16.84 -33.10 29.60
N ILE A 28 17.41 -31.91 29.41
CA ILE A 28 16.79 -30.64 29.82
C ILE A 28 15.48 -30.43 29.06
N ARG A 29 15.47 -30.78 27.76
CA ARG A 29 14.25 -30.83 26.94
C ARG A 29 14.40 -31.82 25.79
N VAL A 30 13.29 -32.38 25.33
CA VAL A 30 13.18 -33.15 24.08
C VAL A 30 12.01 -32.62 23.24
N GLN A 31 12.11 -32.70 21.91
CA GLN A 31 10.95 -32.60 21.01
C GLN A 31 10.70 -33.96 20.34
N LYS A 32 9.55 -34.09 19.67
CA LYS A 32 9.12 -35.35 19.04
C LYS A 32 10.17 -35.90 18.07
N PHE A 33 10.15 -37.22 17.86
CA PHE A 33 10.89 -37.85 16.77
C PHE A 33 10.31 -37.47 15.40
N HIS A 34 11.21 -37.22 14.45
CA HIS A 34 10.92 -37.00 13.04
C HIS A 34 11.62 -38.06 12.20
N GLU A 35 11.12 -38.32 10.99
CA GLU A 35 11.80 -39.19 10.01
C GLU A 35 13.24 -38.70 9.79
N PRO A 36 14.27 -39.58 9.83
CA PRO A 36 14.24 -41.05 9.82
C PRO A 36 14.24 -41.75 11.19
N GLY A 37 13.84 -41.05 12.26
CA GLY A 37 13.86 -41.54 13.64
C GLY A 37 14.83 -40.78 14.54
N LEU A 38 14.97 -39.47 14.29
CA LEU A 38 15.81 -38.55 15.05
C LEU A 38 14.93 -37.55 15.81
N ALA A 39 15.30 -37.25 17.05
CA ALA A 39 14.61 -36.26 17.87
C ALA A 39 15.59 -35.19 18.36
N PRO A 40 15.27 -33.89 18.26
CA PRO A 40 16.09 -32.84 18.84
C PRO A 40 15.93 -32.84 20.36
N VAL A 41 17.05 -32.73 21.05
CA VAL A 41 17.15 -32.68 22.51
C VAL A 41 18.12 -31.58 22.94
N ALA A 42 18.12 -31.22 24.21
CA ALA A 42 19.18 -30.42 24.78
C ALA A 42 19.60 -30.92 26.17
N ASP A 43 20.88 -30.85 26.45
CA ASP A 43 21.48 -31.07 27.76
C ASP A 43 22.46 -29.92 28.11
N ALA A 44 23.27 -30.10 29.16
CA ALA A 44 24.25 -29.10 29.59
C ALA A 44 25.35 -28.82 28.54
N SER A 45 25.58 -29.71 27.57
CA SER A 45 26.53 -29.53 26.48
C SER A 45 25.96 -28.75 25.29
N GLY A 46 24.63 -28.63 25.19
CA GLY A 46 23.94 -27.93 24.12
C GLY A 46 22.80 -28.75 23.51
N ALA A 47 22.28 -28.29 22.37
CA ALA A 47 21.24 -28.94 21.58
C ALA A 47 21.83 -29.87 20.50
N PHE A 48 21.20 -31.01 20.25
CA PHE A 48 21.62 -32.01 19.26
C PHE A 48 20.48 -32.99 18.99
N HIS A 49 20.72 -34.02 18.15
CA HIS A 49 19.74 -35.05 17.85
C HIS A 49 20.12 -36.41 18.45
N ILE A 50 19.11 -37.17 18.87
CA ILE A 50 19.26 -38.54 19.38
C ILE A 50 18.57 -39.56 18.48
N LEU A 51 19.08 -40.79 18.54
CA LEU A 51 18.42 -41.99 18.04
C LEU A 51 17.32 -42.44 19.00
N SER A 52 16.45 -43.34 18.55
CA SER A 52 15.36 -43.92 19.36
C SER A 52 15.79 -44.59 20.68
N ASN A 53 17.07 -44.97 20.81
CA ASN A 53 17.65 -45.53 22.03
C ASN A 53 18.20 -44.47 23.01
N GLY A 54 18.02 -43.18 22.73
CA GLY A 54 18.48 -42.08 23.57
C GLY A 54 19.94 -41.69 23.39
N ARG A 55 20.69 -42.36 22.51
CA ARG A 55 22.09 -42.00 22.23
C ARG A 55 22.15 -40.86 21.21
N ALA A 56 23.13 -39.97 21.37
CA ALA A 56 23.42 -38.93 20.38
C ALA A 56 23.66 -39.56 19.00
N ALA A 57 23.05 -38.98 17.97
CA ALA A 57 23.23 -39.41 16.59
C ALA A 57 24.63 -39.02 16.05
N TYR A 58 25.18 -37.93 16.56
CA TYR A 58 26.50 -37.39 16.21
C TYR A 58 27.09 -36.58 17.38
N SER A 59 28.36 -36.18 17.26
CA SER A 59 29.12 -35.52 18.34
C SER A 59 28.90 -34.02 18.47
N ASP A 60 28.51 -33.33 17.39
CA ASP A 60 28.35 -31.88 17.39
C ASP A 60 27.24 -31.40 18.34
N ARG A 61 27.41 -30.17 18.84
CA ARG A 61 26.48 -29.50 19.77
C ARG A 61 26.20 -28.09 19.30
N PHE A 62 24.93 -27.72 19.38
CA PHE A 62 24.40 -26.46 18.87
C PHE A 62 23.78 -25.65 20.00
N VAL A 63 23.56 -24.36 19.75
CA VAL A 63 22.77 -23.50 20.65
C VAL A 63 21.29 -23.91 20.58
N GLN A 64 20.78 -24.17 19.38
CA GLN A 64 19.42 -24.66 19.13
C GLN A 64 19.41 -25.73 18.03
N ALA A 65 18.43 -26.63 18.09
CA ALA A 65 18.17 -27.64 17.08
C ALA A 65 16.66 -27.89 16.95
N TRP A 66 16.18 -28.05 15.73
CA TRP A 66 14.79 -28.37 15.38
C TRP A 66 14.67 -29.72 14.68
N GLY A 67 13.45 -30.25 14.61
CA GLY A 67 13.18 -31.54 14.00
C GLY A 67 13.62 -31.65 12.54
N PHE A 68 13.83 -32.89 12.10
CA PHE A 68 14.15 -33.20 10.71
C PHE A 68 12.91 -33.09 9.82
N TYR A 69 13.08 -32.46 8.66
CA TYR A 69 12.11 -32.40 7.57
C TYR A 69 12.87 -32.68 6.27
N GLU A 70 12.36 -33.62 5.46
CA GLU A 70 13.00 -34.05 4.21
C GLU A 70 14.49 -34.41 4.38
N GLY A 71 14.85 -35.03 5.51
CA GLY A 71 16.22 -35.46 5.80
C GLY A 71 17.18 -34.36 6.27
N ARG A 72 16.69 -33.14 6.54
CA ARG A 72 17.52 -32.05 7.12
C ARG A 72 16.89 -31.42 8.35
N ALA A 73 17.73 -30.88 9.22
CA ALA A 73 17.30 -30.13 10.40
C ALA A 73 17.91 -28.74 10.42
N ALA A 74 17.13 -27.74 10.83
CA ALA A 74 17.62 -26.41 11.14
C ALA A 74 18.28 -26.40 12.53
N VAL A 75 19.51 -25.89 12.59
CA VAL A 75 20.29 -25.75 13.83
C VAL A 75 20.88 -24.34 13.91
N GLN A 76 21.29 -23.94 15.11
CA GLN A 76 21.88 -22.63 15.37
C GLN A 76 23.19 -22.79 16.14
N ASP A 77 24.26 -22.19 15.63
CA ASP A 77 25.50 -21.98 16.39
C ASP A 77 25.67 -20.50 16.77
N ARG A 78 26.85 -20.12 17.28
CA ARG A 78 27.11 -18.72 17.66
C ARG A 78 27.20 -17.76 16.48
N ALA A 79 27.47 -18.26 15.27
CA ALA A 79 27.57 -17.46 14.05
C ALA A 79 26.22 -17.31 13.34
N GLY A 80 25.29 -18.25 13.53
CA GLY A 80 23.92 -18.12 13.05
C GLY A 80 23.21 -19.45 12.82
N TRP A 81 22.12 -19.38 12.06
CA TRP A 81 21.30 -20.51 11.64
C TRP A 81 21.86 -21.18 10.39
N PHE A 82 21.73 -22.49 10.29
CA PHE A 82 22.06 -23.30 9.12
C PHE A 82 21.36 -24.65 9.18
N HIS A 83 21.47 -25.44 8.12
CA HIS A 83 20.92 -26.79 8.07
C HIS A 83 22.00 -27.86 8.11
N ILE A 84 21.68 -28.99 8.74
CA ILE A 84 22.51 -30.19 8.79
C ILE A 84 21.80 -31.38 8.15
N ASP A 85 22.59 -32.33 7.67
CA ASP A 85 22.11 -33.67 7.28
C ASP A 85 21.93 -34.58 8.51
N VAL A 86 21.52 -35.83 8.27
CA VAL A 86 21.27 -36.82 9.31
C VAL A 86 22.53 -37.24 10.10
N ASP A 87 23.71 -37.02 9.52
CA ASP A 87 25.01 -37.27 10.16
C ASP A 87 25.53 -36.07 10.94
N GLY A 88 24.76 -34.96 10.98
CA GLY A 88 25.12 -33.73 11.68
C GLY A 88 26.01 -32.79 10.86
N ARG A 89 26.25 -33.08 9.58
CA ARG A 89 27.14 -32.29 8.73
C ARG A 89 26.41 -31.07 8.15
N PRO A 90 27.02 -29.88 8.16
CA PRO A 90 26.41 -28.69 7.55
C PRO A 90 26.18 -28.88 6.05
N LEU A 91 25.00 -28.48 5.55
CA LEU A 91 24.68 -28.48 4.13
C LEU A 91 25.47 -27.41 3.35
N THR A 92 25.74 -26.29 4.00
CA THR A 92 26.50 -25.16 3.46
C THR A 92 27.39 -24.57 4.57
N PRO A 93 28.57 -24.01 4.24
CA PRO A 93 29.34 -23.23 5.20
C PRO A 93 28.64 -21.93 5.64
N ASP A 94 27.63 -21.47 4.90
CA ASP A 94 26.95 -20.20 5.16
C ASP A 94 26.17 -20.20 6.48
N ARG A 95 25.92 -18.99 7.01
CA ARG A 95 25.09 -18.74 8.20
C ARG A 95 24.04 -17.69 7.91
N PHE A 96 22.86 -17.92 8.46
CA PHE A 96 21.68 -17.10 8.25
C PHE A 96 21.19 -16.51 9.57
N ALA A 97 20.48 -15.39 9.48
CA ALA A 97 19.80 -14.80 10.61
C ALA A 97 18.60 -15.65 11.08
N TRP A 98 18.04 -16.46 10.18
CA TRP A 98 16.97 -17.41 10.46
C TRP A 98 16.85 -18.47 9.34
N CYS A 99 16.45 -19.69 9.70
CA CYS A 99 16.16 -20.79 8.78
C CYS A 99 14.79 -21.39 9.07
N GLY A 100 14.00 -21.63 8.02
CA GLY A 100 12.76 -22.41 8.08
C GLY A 100 13.02 -23.91 7.98
N ASN A 101 11.94 -24.68 7.86
CA ASN A 101 12.03 -26.12 7.61
C ASN A 101 12.13 -26.39 6.10
N PHE A 102 12.62 -27.58 5.74
CA PHE A 102 12.52 -28.05 4.36
C PHE A 102 11.10 -28.52 4.07
N GLN A 103 10.54 -28.04 2.96
CA GLN A 103 9.23 -28.43 2.47
C GLN A 103 9.21 -28.31 0.94
N GLY A 104 8.80 -29.37 0.25
CA GLY A 104 8.76 -29.40 -1.22
C GLY A 104 10.13 -29.28 -1.87
N GLY A 105 11.19 -29.80 -1.23
CA GLY A 105 12.56 -29.74 -1.73
C GLY A 105 13.19 -28.34 -1.69
N ARG A 106 12.60 -27.43 -0.91
CA ARG A 106 13.08 -26.06 -0.72
C ARG A 106 13.06 -25.69 0.76
N CYS A 107 13.87 -24.70 1.14
CA CYS A 107 13.84 -24.15 2.47
C CYS A 107 14.03 -22.64 2.45
N THR A 108 13.18 -21.91 3.18
CA THR A 108 13.29 -20.47 3.35
C THR A 108 14.40 -20.11 4.32
N VAL A 109 15.27 -19.18 3.95
CA VAL A 109 16.29 -18.62 4.84
C VAL A 109 16.31 -17.10 4.77
N ARG A 110 16.62 -16.46 5.90
CA ARG A 110 16.79 -15.02 6.02
C ARG A 110 18.25 -14.68 6.25
N SER A 111 18.83 -13.92 5.34
CA SER A 111 20.18 -13.37 5.49
C SER A 111 20.20 -12.26 6.55
N PHE A 112 21.37 -11.95 7.11
CA PHE A 112 21.51 -10.86 8.10
C PHE A 112 21.23 -9.47 7.51
N ASP A 113 21.56 -9.27 6.23
CA ASP A 113 21.52 -7.97 5.54
C ASP A 113 20.70 -7.99 4.24
N ARG A 114 20.47 -9.16 3.63
CA ARG A 114 19.99 -9.31 2.25
C ARG A 114 18.60 -9.94 2.10
N GLY A 115 17.76 -9.84 3.13
CA GLY A 115 16.38 -10.34 3.09
C GLY A 115 16.29 -11.87 2.99
N TYR A 116 15.22 -12.36 2.36
CA TYR A 116 14.89 -13.79 2.25
C TYR A 116 15.24 -14.38 0.89
N LEU A 117 15.56 -15.68 0.90
CA LEU A 117 15.67 -16.53 -0.29
C LEU A 117 15.25 -17.97 0.04
N HIS A 118 15.18 -18.81 -0.98
CA HIS A 118 15.07 -20.26 -0.80
C HIS A 118 16.38 -20.97 -1.16
N LEU A 119 16.73 -21.97 -0.36
CA LEU A 119 17.80 -22.92 -0.65
C LEU A 119 17.24 -24.15 -1.35
N THR A 120 18.04 -24.73 -2.22
CA THR A 120 17.87 -26.07 -2.75
C THR A 120 18.16 -27.10 -1.66
N GLU A 121 17.88 -28.33 -2.02
CA GLU A 121 18.13 -29.49 -1.21
C GLU A 121 19.64 -29.68 -0.88
N PHE A 122 20.53 -29.14 -1.71
CA PHE A 122 21.98 -29.20 -1.51
C PHE A 122 22.54 -27.99 -0.74
N GLY A 123 21.67 -27.12 -0.21
CA GLY A 123 22.09 -25.92 0.54
C GLY A 123 22.54 -24.74 -0.34
N SER A 124 22.53 -24.87 -1.67
CA SER A 124 22.79 -23.76 -2.59
C SER A 124 21.54 -22.90 -2.80
N PRO A 125 21.64 -21.60 -3.13
CA PRO A 125 20.48 -20.79 -3.49
C PRO A 125 19.71 -21.38 -4.68
N ALA A 126 18.38 -21.47 -4.58
CA ALA A 126 17.53 -21.97 -5.67
C ALA A 126 17.48 -21.00 -6.87
N TYR A 127 17.72 -19.72 -6.62
CA TYR A 127 17.76 -18.65 -7.62
C TYR A 127 18.51 -17.43 -7.07
N ALA A 128 18.81 -16.46 -7.93
CA ALA A 128 19.62 -15.29 -7.58
C ALA A 128 18.86 -14.21 -6.79
N GLN A 129 17.56 -14.06 -7.04
CA GLN A 129 16.70 -13.03 -6.48
C GLN A 129 16.61 -13.10 -4.95
N ARG A 130 16.30 -11.95 -4.34
CA ARG A 130 16.11 -11.76 -2.89
C ARG A 130 14.82 -11.00 -2.64
N TYR A 131 14.15 -11.34 -1.55
CA TYR A 131 12.83 -10.82 -1.22
C TYR A 131 12.78 -10.16 0.16
N LEU A 132 11.86 -9.22 0.36
CA LEU A 132 11.61 -8.63 1.69
C LEU A 132 11.03 -9.68 2.65
N TYR A 133 10.28 -10.61 2.10
CA TYR A 133 9.72 -11.78 2.77
C TYR A 133 9.63 -12.93 1.78
N ALA A 134 9.87 -14.15 2.25
CA ALA A 134 9.53 -15.38 1.56
C ALA A 134 8.91 -16.34 2.57
N GLY A 135 7.80 -16.97 2.19
CA GLY A 135 7.15 -18.01 2.97
C GLY A 135 7.54 -19.41 2.49
N ASP A 136 7.29 -20.43 3.29
CA ASP A 136 7.64 -21.81 2.96
C ASP A 136 6.86 -22.34 1.75
N PHE A 137 7.48 -23.27 1.01
CA PHE A 137 6.86 -23.91 -0.13
C PHE A 137 5.72 -24.84 0.29
N ARG A 138 4.57 -24.69 -0.36
CA ARG A 138 3.40 -25.57 -0.20
C ARG A 138 2.70 -25.71 -1.55
N ASP A 139 2.25 -26.92 -1.87
CA ASP A 139 1.55 -27.23 -3.13
C ASP A 139 2.32 -26.72 -4.38
N GLY A 140 3.65 -26.76 -4.35
CA GLY A 140 4.53 -26.34 -5.46
C GLY A 140 4.78 -24.83 -5.57
N ALA A 141 4.26 -24.01 -4.66
CA ALA A 141 4.42 -22.56 -4.67
C ALA A 141 4.94 -22.01 -3.34
N ALA A 142 5.57 -20.85 -3.38
CA ALA A 142 5.86 -20.02 -2.21
C ALA A 142 5.37 -18.59 -2.44
N VAL A 143 5.02 -17.91 -1.35
CA VAL A 143 4.73 -16.47 -1.41
C VAL A 143 6.01 -15.69 -1.20
N VAL A 144 6.20 -14.64 -2.00
CA VAL A 144 7.30 -13.70 -1.84
C VAL A 144 6.81 -12.26 -1.89
N ARG A 145 7.44 -11.39 -1.09
CA ARG A 145 7.23 -9.94 -1.13
C ARG A 145 8.39 -9.26 -1.84
N CYS A 146 8.12 -8.62 -2.97
CA CYS A 146 9.13 -8.01 -3.82
C CYS A 146 9.62 -6.65 -3.28
N PRO A 147 10.95 -6.43 -3.17
CA PRO A 147 11.49 -5.15 -2.73
C PRO A 147 11.09 -3.97 -3.61
N ALA A 148 11.08 -4.15 -4.94
CA ALA A 148 10.83 -3.07 -5.90
C ALA A 148 9.39 -2.53 -5.88
N ARG A 149 8.41 -3.34 -5.43
CA ARG A 149 6.99 -2.97 -5.43
C ARG A 149 6.36 -2.96 -4.05
N GLY A 150 6.99 -3.60 -3.07
CA GLY A 150 6.38 -3.85 -1.75
C GLY A 150 5.23 -4.84 -1.75
N LEU A 151 4.84 -5.40 -2.90
CA LEU A 151 3.71 -6.32 -3.08
C LEU A 151 4.12 -7.80 -3.07
N CYS A 152 3.14 -8.67 -2.83
CA CYS A 152 3.29 -10.12 -2.80
C CYS A 152 2.88 -10.79 -4.12
N THR A 153 3.58 -11.88 -4.48
CA THR A 153 3.20 -12.80 -5.56
C THR A 153 3.62 -14.23 -5.24
N HIS A 154 3.19 -15.18 -6.08
CA HIS A 154 3.58 -16.58 -6.00
C HIS A 154 4.76 -16.91 -6.92
N ILE A 155 5.69 -17.70 -6.43
CA ILE A 155 6.81 -18.25 -7.20
C ILE A 155 6.84 -19.77 -7.17
N GLY A 156 7.36 -20.35 -8.24
CA GLY A 156 7.71 -21.77 -8.32
C GLY A 156 9.10 -22.06 -7.73
N PRO A 157 9.51 -23.34 -7.68
CA PRO A 157 10.75 -23.77 -7.04
C PRO A 157 12.03 -23.17 -7.63
N GLU A 158 12.01 -22.76 -8.90
CA GLU A 158 13.16 -22.13 -9.59
C GLU A 158 13.05 -20.58 -9.58
N GLY A 159 12.13 -20.02 -8.79
CA GLY A 159 11.96 -18.57 -8.63
C GLY A 159 11.15 -17.89 -9.72
N GLN A 160 10.64 -18.65 -10.70
CA GLN A 160 9.74 -18.13 -11.72
C GLN A 160 8.40 -17.71 -11.11
N HIS A 161 7.86 -16.56 -11.54
CA HIS A 161 6.52 -16.16 -11.14
C HIS A 161 5.50 -17.15 -11.72
N LEU A 162 4.52 -17.57 -10.91
CA LEU A 162 3.47 -18.49 -11.37
C LEU A 162 2.36 -17.77 -12.14
N HIS A 163 2.25 -16.45 -11.97
CA HIS A 163 1.29 -15.58 -12.64
C HIS A 163 1.76 -14.11 -12.53
N ASP A 164 1.19 -13.21 -13.34
CA ASP A 164 1.57 -11.80 -13.38
C ASP A 164 0.79 -10.90 -12.40
N LYS A 165 0.12 -11.50 -11.40
CA LYS A 165 -0.69 -10.80 -10.40
C LYS A 165 0.11 -10.46 -9.14
N TRP A 166 -0.19 -9.30 -8.56
CA TRP A 166 0.48 -8.72 -7.40
C TRP A 166 -0.56 -8.23 -6.40
N PHE A 167 -0.34 -8.52 -5.12
CA PHE A 167 -1.30 -8.28 -4.05
C PHE A 167 -0.65 -7.56 -2.87
N ILE A 168 -1.43 -6.79 -2.10
CA ILE A 168 -0.96 -6.13 -0.87
C ILE A 168 -0.55 -7.18 0.16
N ASP A 169 -1.35 -8.24 0.25
CA ASP A 169 -1.08 -9.42 1.07
C ASP A 169 -1.54 -10.69 0.36
N LEU A 170 -0.87 -11.80 0.66
CA LEU A 170 -1.03 -13.05 -0.07
C LEU A 170 -0.64 -14.25 0.78
N ASP A 171 -1.50 -15.25 0.83
CA ASP A 171 -1.20 -16.55 1.42
C ASP A 171 -0.73 -17.55 0.37
N VAL A 172 0.06 -18.54 0.79
CA VAL A 172 0.44 -19.66 -0.08
C VAL A 172 -0.79 -20.49 -0.47
N PHE A 173 -0.75 -21.10 -1.65
CA PHE A 173 -1.80 -22.00 -2.09
C PHE A 173 -2.05 -23.13 -1.08
N HIS A 174 -3.34 -23.42 -0.89
CA HIS A 174 -3.86 -24.52 -0.11
C HIS A 174 -5.02 -25.16 -0.88
N LYS A 175 -4.82 -26.39 -1.36
CA LYS A 175 -5.84 -27.14 -2.13
C LYS A 175 -6.33 -26.39 -3.38
N GLY A 176 -5.40 -25.71 -4.08
CA GLY A 176 -5.67 -25.01 -5.34
C GLY A 176 -6.15 -23.56 -5.22
N PHE A 177 -6.31 -23.04 -4.00
CA PHE A 177 -6.75 -21.67 -3.75
C PHE A 177 -5.80 -20.94 -2.80
N ALA A 178 -5.74 -19.63 -2.91
CA ALA A 178 -5.04 -18.78 -1.95
C ALA A 178 -5.92 -17.61 -1.54
N ARG A 179 -5.64 -17.04 -0.37
CA ARG A 179 -6.22 -15.76 0.05
C ARG A 179 -5.33 -14.64 -0.45
N ALA A 180 -5.92 -13.63 -1.04
CA ALA A 180 -5.25 -12.44 -1.51
C ALA A 180 -5.95 -11.20 -0.97
N ARG A 181 -5.21 -10.10 -0.89
CA ARG A 181 -5.73 -8.80 -0.48
C ARG A 181 -5.31 -7.70 -1.46
N ASP A 182 -6.27 -6.89 -1.88
CA ASP A 182 -6.05 -5.64 -2.58
C ASP A 182 -6.55 -4.45 -1.75
N GLN A 183 -6.63 -3.25 -2.34
CA GLN A 183 -7.06 -2.04 -1.63
C GLN A 183 -8.53 -2.12 -1.19
N ALA A 184 -9.36 -2.90 -1.87
CA ALA A 184 -10.79 -3.03 -1.60
C ALA A 184 -11.10 -4.15 -0.58
N GLY A 185 -10.17 -5.09 -0.34
CA GLY A 185 -10.28 -6.06 0.75
C GLY A 185 -9.67 -7.42 0.44
N TRP A 186 -10.02 -8.41 1.26
CA TRP A 186 -9.62 -9.80 1.12
C TRP A 186 -10.56 -10.58 0.18
N PHE A 187 -10.00 -11.55 -0.54
CA PHE A 187 -10.72 -12.44 -1.45
C PHE A 187 -9.91 -13.73 -1.72
N HIS A 188 -10.53 -14.69 -2.38
CA HIS A 188 -9.84 -15.91 -2.85
C HIS A 188 -9.40 -15.79 -4.29
N ILE A 189 -8.28 -16.42 -4.62
CA ILE A 189 -7.76 -16.55 -5.99
C ILE A 189 -7.52 -18.01 -6.38
N ASP A 190 -7.58 -18.29 -7.68
CA ASP A 190 -7.16 -19.55 -8.28
C ASP A 190 -5.62 -19.62 -8.46
N LEU A 191 -5.13 -20.75 -8.99
CA LEU A 191 -3.71 -20.97 -9.28
C LEU A 191 -3.11 -19.97 -10.31
N ALA A 192 -3.95 -19.34 -11.14
CA ALA A 192 -3.53 -18.31 -12.09
C ALA A 192 -3.59 -16.89 -11.47
N GLY A 193 -3.89 -16.78 -10.17
CA GLY A 193 -4.02 -15.51 -9.46
C GLY A 193 -5.29 -14.75 -9.80
N ARG A 194 -6.28 -15.38 -10.44
CA ARG A 194 -7.55 -14.72 -10.79
C ARG A 194 -8.50 -14.77 -9.59
N PRO A 195 -9.20 -13.68 -9.27
CA PRO A 195 -10.24 -13.70 -8.25
C PRO A 195 -11.28 -14.78 -8.54
N ILE A 196 -11.67 -15.55 -7.51
CA ILE A 196 -12.81 -16.46 -7.60
C ILE A 196 -14.13 -15.69 -7.75
N THR A 197 -14.19 -14.50 -7.15
CA THR A 197 -15.31 -13.56 -7.22
C THR A 197 -14.81 -12.11 -7.18
N ASP A 198 -15.61 -11.19 -7.71
CA ASP A 198 -15.35 -9.75 -7.65
C ASP A 198 -15.65 -9.15 -6.27
N HIS A 199 -16.32 -9.89 -5.38
CA HIS A 199 -16.56 -9.44 -4.01
C HIS A 199 -15.25 -9.31 -3.21
N ARG A 200 -15.23 -8.33 -2.30
CA ARG A 200 -14.14 -8.06 -1.37
C ARG A 200 -14.66 -8.00 0.05
N TYR A 201 -13.95 -8.68 0.94
CA TYR A 201 -14.34 -8.88 2.32
C TYR A 201 -13.37 -8.18 3.26
N ALA A 202 -13.82 -7.85 4.47
CA ALA A 202 -12.95 -7.41 5.55
C ALA A 202 -11.98 -8.53 5.96
N GLU A 203 -12.44 -9.79 5.93
CA GLU A 203 -11.62 -10.99 6.16
C GLU A 203 -12.16 -12.18 5.35
N VAL A 204 -11.28 -13.10 4.94
CA VAL A 204 -11.67 -14.40 4.38
C VAL A 204 -10.87 -15.51 5.04
N GLU A 205 -11.48 -16.66 5.30
CA GLU A 205 -10.78 -17.87 5.74
C GLU A 205 -10.35 -18.74 4.55
N PRO A 206 -9.33 -19.60 4.68
CA PRO A 206 -9.05 -20.61 3.65
C PRO A 206 -10.24 -21.55 3.44
N PHE A 207 -10.35 -22.14 2.24
CA PHE A 207 -11.36 -23.16 1.99
C PHE A 207 -11.07 -24.44 2.79
N TYR A 208 -12.04 -24.87 3.60
CA TYR A 208 -12.06 -26.16 4.29
C TYR A 208 -13.29 -26.95 3.84
N ASN A 209 -13.06 -28.14 3.29
CA ASN A 209 -14.12 -29.02 2.77
C ASN A 209 -15.09 -28.32 1.79
N GLY A 210 -14.56 -27.44 0.92
CA GLY A 210 -15.32 -26.76 -0.13
C GLY A 210 -15.97 -25.44 0.27
N GLN A 211 -15.82 -25.00 1.52
CA GLN A 211 -16.44 -23.77 2.04
C GLN A 211 -15.43 -22.90 2.79
N ALA A 212 -15.67 -21.60 2.80
CA ALA A 212 -14.91 -20.63 3.56
C ALA A 212 -15.87 -19.68 4.28
N ARG A 213 -15.53 -19.29 5.51
CA ARG A 213 -16.20 -18.17 6.17
C ARG A 213 -15.55 -16.87 5.73
N VAL A 214 -16.37 -15.86 5.50
CA VAL A 214 -15.95 -14.51 5.11
C VAL A 214 -16.65 -13.49 5.99
N LEU A 215 -15.99 -12.37 6.26
CA LEU A 215 -16.52 -11.23 7.01
C LEU A 215 -16.67 -10.06 6.05
N THR A 216 -17.88 -9.57 5.84
CA THR A 216 -18.13 -8.38 5.02
C THR A 216 -17.68 -7.11 5.74
N HIS A 217 -17.52 -6.02 4.99
CA HIS A 217 -17.10 -4.72 5.56
C HIS A 217 -18.13 -4.11 6.51
N ASP A 218 -19.40 -4.49 6.39
CA ASP A 218 -20.50 -4.11 7.28
C ASP A 218 -20.71 -5.07 8.47
N GLY A 219 -19.81 -6.04 8.62
CA GLY A 219 -19.69 -6.89 9.80
C GLY A 219 -20.46 -8.20 9.77
N GLU A 220 -20.99 -8.61 8.63
CA GLU A 220 -21.74 -9.87 8.49
C GLU A 220 -20.79 -11.03 8.15
N PHE A 221 -20.96 -12.13 8.87
CA PHE A 221 -20.29 -13.39 8.52
C PHE A 221 -21.14 -14.15 7.51
N HIS A 222 -20.54 -14.51 6.38
CA HIS A 222 -21.11 -15.40 5.38
C HIS A 222 -20.28 -16.67 5.26
N VAL A 223 -20.91 -17.75 4.81
CA VAL A 223 -20.24 -18.95 4.30
C VAL A 223 -20.33 -18.92 2.79
N VAL A 224 -19.20 -19.00 2.11
CA VAL A 224 -19.13 -19.06 0.64
C VAL A 224 -18.58 -20.41 0.17
N ASP A 225 -19.00 -20.84 -1.00
CA ASP A 225 -18.40 -22.00 -1.68
C ASP A 225 -17.16 -21.63 -2.52
N GLN A 226 -16.55 -22.63 -3.16
CA GLN A 226 -15.37 -22.45 -4.03
C GLN A 226 -15.66 -21.72 -5.35
N ALA A 227 -16.94 -21.44 -5.67
CA ALA A 227 -17.33 -20.54 -6.75
C ALA A 227 -17.61 -19.11 -6.24
N GLY A 228 -17.40 -18.84 -4.94
CA GLY A 228 -17.64 -17.54 -4.31
C GLY A 228 -19.12 -17.24 -4.06
N GLN A 229 -20.01 -18.23 -4.19
CA GLN A 229 -21.44 -18.04 -3.93
C GLN A 229 -21.71 -18.14 -2.42
N SER A 230 -22.46 -17.17 -1.89
CA SER A 230 -22.89 -17.19 -0.48
C SER A 230 -23.91 -18.31 -0.25
N LEU A 231 -23.53 -19.30 0.56
CA LEU A 231 -24.36 -20.42 0.96
C LEU A 231 -25.22 -20.12 2.19
N ALA A 232 -24.73 -19.28 3.12
CA ALA A 232 -25.43 -18.94 4.36
C ALA A 232 -24.89 -17.65 4.99
N THR A 233 -25.74 -16.96 5.76
CA THR A 233 -25.34 -15.89 6.69
C THR A 233 -25.27 -16.48 8.11
N VAL A 234 -24.13 -16.36 8.77
CA VAL A 234 -23.83 -16.99 10.07
C VAL A 234 -24.20 -16.07 11.24
N GLY A 235 -24.16 -14.76 11.02
CA GLY A 235 -24.45 -13.75 12.04
C GLY A 235 -23.61 -12.50 11.82
N ARG A 236 -23.85 -11.47 12.64
CA ARG A 236 -23.13 -10.19 12.57
C ARG A 236 -22.19 -10.07 13.76
N VAL A 237 -20.98 -9.56 13.56
CA VAL A 237 -20.17 -9.04 14.68
C VAL A 237 -21.07 -8.01 15.41
N PRO A 238 -21.21 -8.06 16.75
CA PRO A 238 -21.94 -7.03 17.47
C PRO A 238 -21.22 -5.70 17.23
N HIS A 239 -21.70 -4.94 16.25
CA HIS A 239 -21.21 -3.60 15.98
C HIS A 239 -21.83 -2.70 17.03
N ASP A 240 -20.98 -2.12 17.88
CA ASP A 240 -21.37 -0.96 18.65
C ASP A 240 -21.45 0.23 17.71
N SER A 241 -22.55 0.30 16.96
CA SER A 241 -22.81 1.37 16.01
C SER A 241 -22.80 2.74 16.67
N PHE A 242 -23.09 2.82 17.97
CA PHE A 242 -22.97 4.06 18.74
C PHE A 242 -21.52 4.52 18.80
N HIS A 243 -20.57 3.64 19.17
CA HIS A 243 -19.15 4.01 19.20
C HIS A 243 -18.57 4.31 17.81
N GLN A 244 -19.03 3.63 16.75
CA GLN A 244 -18.59 3.94 15.39
C GLN A 244 -19.05 5.33 14.94
N VAL A 245 -20.35 5.62 15.07
CA VAL A 245 -20.86 6.96 14.74
C VAL A 245 -20.21 8.01 15.64
N SER A 246 -20.03 7.72 16.93
CA SER A 246 -19.33 8.63 17.85
C SER A 246 -17.89 8.90 17.41
N ALA A 247 -17.16 7.90 16.92
CA ALA A 247 -15.81 8.06 16.38
C ALA A 247 -15.81 8.89 15.08
N ASP A 248 -16.78 8.70 14.20
CA ASP A 248 -16.91 9.47 12.97
C ASP A 248 -17.22 10.95 13.25
N LEU A 249 -18.09 11.24 14.23
CA LEU A 249 -18.44 12.62 14.64
C LEU A 249 -17.21 13.43 15.09
N VAL A 250 -16.23 12.75 15.69
CA VAL A 250 -15.00 13.36 16.20
C VAL A 250 -13.82 13.23 15.23
N GLY A 251 -14.05 12.77 14.00
CA GLY A 251 -13.00 12.62 12.99
C GLY A 251 -12.20 13.90 12.74
N HIS A 252 -12.86 15.06 12.81
CA HIS A 252 -12.21 16.38 12.66
C HIS A 252 -11.15 16.67 13.73
N TRP A 253 -11.24 16.09 14.94
CA TRP A 253 -10.19 16.25 15.96
C TRP A 253 -8.84 15.76 15.44
N ARG A 254 -8.84 14.70 14.63
CA ARG A 254 -7.63 14.16 14.03
C ARG A 254 -7.03 15.16 13.03
N THR A 255 -7.85 15.66 12.11
CA THR A 255 -7.45 16.67 11.12
C THR A 255 -6.88 17.92 11.78
N ASP A 256 -7.60 18.47 12.76
CA ASP A 256 -7.22 19.72 13.43
C ASP A 256 -5.95 19.54 14.29
N THR A 257 -5.78 18.36 14.90
CA THR A 257 -4.54 18.01 15.64
C THR A 257 -3.33 17.99 14.70
N ILE A 258 -3.47 17.38 13.53
CA ILE A 258 -2.40 17.31 12.51
C ILE A 258 -2.09 18.69 11.97
N ALA A 259 -3.11 19.48 11.62
CA ALA A 259 -2.95 20.84 11.14
C ALA A 259 -2.25 21.72 12.18
N ALA A 260 -2.67 21.67 13.45
CA ALA A 260 -2.02 22.41 14.54
C ALA A 260 -0.54 22.03 14.68
N ALA A 261 -0.20 20.74 14.59
CA ALA A 261 1.19 20.30 14.66
C ALA A 261 2.04 20.79 13.47
N ALA A 262 1.46 20.82 12.26
CA ALA A 262 2.13 21.37 11.08
C ALA A 262 2.31 22.89 11.17
N ILE A 263 1.29 23.64 11.63
CA ILE A 263 1.38 25.10 11.83
C ILE A 263 2.44 25.46 12.88
N LEU A 264 2.50 24.67 13.96
CA LEU A 264 3.46 24.87 15.05
C LEU A 264 4.87 24.35 14.72
N GLY A 265 5.08 23.73 13.55
CA GLY A 265 6.37 23.21 13.12
C GLY A 265 6.90 22.05 13.96
N ILE A 266 6.01 21.25 14.57
CA ILE A 266 6.40 20.16 15.48
C ILE A 266 7.35 19.18 14.79
N PHE A 267 7.07 18.83 13.53
CA PHE A 267 7.83 17.82 12.80
C PHE A 267 9.24 18.31 12.42
N GLU A 268 9.43 19.61 12.16
CA GLU A 268 10.76 20.16 11.90
C GLU A 268 11.71 20.08 13.11
N HIS A 269 11.15 20.07 14.32
CA HIS A 269 11.91 20.13 15.56
C HIS A 269 12.10 18.76 16.23
N LEU A 270 11.53 17.68 15.68
CA LEU A 270 11.79 16.32 16.14
C LEU A 270 13.08 15.75 15.50
N PRO A 271 13.86 14.92 16.21
CA PRO A 271 13.60 14.39 17.56
C PRO A 271 13.92 15.39 18.68
N ALA A 272 13.07 15.47 19.70
CA ALA A 272 13.23 16.40 20.82
C ALA A 272 12.43 16.00 22.07
N SER A 273 12.82 16.51 23.23
CA SER A 273 12.00 16.43 24.45
C SER A 273 10.78 17.36 24.36
N ALA A 274 9.71 17.05 25.10
CA ALA A 274 8.54 17.94 25.16
C ALA A 274 8.89 19.34 25.71
N ALA A 275 9.83 19.42 26.66
CA ALA A 275 10.29 20.69 27.22
C ALA A 275 11.08 21.52 26.18
N THR A 276 11.94 20.86 25.39
CA THR A 276 12.67 21.50 24.29
C THR A 276 11.69 22.02 23.24
N LEU A 277 10.74 21.19 22.80
CA LEU A 277 9.73 21.60 21.82
C LEU A 277 8.93 22.81 22.30
N ALA A 278 8.45 22.77 23.55
CA ALA A 278 7.71 23.88 24.16
C ALA A 278 8.50 25.19 24.17
N TYR A 279 9.79 25.13 24.51
CA TYR A 279 10.68 26.28 24.44
C TYR A 279 10.86 26.78 23.00
N THR A 280 11.15 25.88 22.06
CA THR A 280 11.44 26.21 20.65
C THR A 280 10.26 26.88 19.95
N ILE A 281 9.04 26.37 20.15
CA ILE A 281 7.82 26.91 19.50
C ILE A 281 7.13 28.00 20.33
N GLY A 282 7.65 28.34 21.51
CA GLY A 282 7.09 29.35 22.40
C GLY A 282 5.71 29.00 22.98
N ALA A 283 5.46 27.73 23.31
CA ALA A 283 4.17 27.25 23.81
C ALA A 283 4.24 26.70 25.26
N PRO A 284 3.14 26.70 26.03
CA PRO A 284 3.12 26.11 27.36
C PRO A 284 3.49 24.61 27.35
N PRO A 285 4.38 24.13 28.23
CA PRO A 285 4.83 22.73 28.23
C PRO A 285 3.71 21.70 28.33
N LEU A 286 2.67 21.98 29.13
CA LEU A 286 1.52 21.10 29.26
C LEU A 286 0.71 20.99 27.95
N SER A 287 0.55 22.08 27.21
CA SER A 287 -0.15 22.08 25.93
C SER A 287 0.60 21.27 24.87
N VAL A 288 1.93 21.43 24.80
CA VAL A 288 2.78 20.64 23.90
C VAL A 288 2.74 19.15 24.26
N SER A 289 2.78 18.83 25.55
CA SER A 289 2.64 17.44 26.01
C SER A 289 1.31 16.80 25.59
N ARG A 290 0.19 17.55 25.67
CA ARG A 290 -1.13 17.09 25.21
C ARG A 290 -1.18 16.91 23.69
N LEU A 291 -0.61 17.84 22.93
CA LEU A 291 -0.50 17.73 21.47
C LEU A 291 0.30 16.50 21.06
N LEU A 292 1.46 16.26 21.69
CA LEU A 292 2.28 15.08 21.45
C LEU A 292 1.56 13.78 21.83
N GLY A 293 0.74 13.80 22.88
CA GLY A 293 -0.16 12.69 23.23
C GLY A 293 -1.17 12.38 22.10
N GLY A 294 -1.81 13.40 21.53
CA GLY A 294 -2.70 13.24 20.37
C GLY A 294 -1.97 12.75 19.12
N LEU A 295 -0.79 13.30 18.83
CA LEU A 295 0.04 12.83 17.70
C LEU A 295 0.51 11.38 17.87
N TRP A 296 0.76 10.95 19.11
CA TRP A 296 1.12 9.57 19.43
C TRP A 296 -0.07 8.62 19.22
N GLU A 297 -1.26 9.00 19.65
CA GLU A 297 -2.50 8.26 19.38
C GLU A 297 -2.74 8.10 17.87
N LEU A 298 -2.40 9.12 17.08
CA LEU A 298 -2.49 9.07 15.61
C LEU A 298 -1.33 8.30 14.94
N GLY A 299 -0.35 7.83 15.72
CA GLY A 299 0.83 7.11 15.25
C GLY A 299 1.79 7.97 14.41
N LEU A 300 1.80 9.29 14.60
CA LEU A 300 2.65 10.25 13.87
C LEU A 300 3.98 10.51 14.57
N VAL A 301 4.01 10.33 15.89
CA VAL A 301 5.23 10.38 16.71
C VAL A 301 5.28 9.12 17.57
N ASP A 302 6.45 8.82 18.12
CA ASP A 302 6.63 7.76 19.10
C ASP A 302 7.64 8.20 20.18
N ARG A 303 7.71 7.43 21.27
CA ARG A 303 8.63 7.70 22.39
C ARG A 303 9.93 6.94 22.22
N GLN A 304 11.06 7.62 22.36
CA GLN A 304 12.37 7.00 22.44
C GLN A 304 12.85 6.98 23.90
N GLY A 305 12.44 5.95 24.64
CA GLY A 305 12.73 5.81 26.07
C GLY A 305 12.28 7.03 26.89
N ASP A 306 13.03 7.35 27.94
CA ASP A 306 12.71 8.47 28.83
C ASP A 306 13.17 9.85 28.29
N GLN A 307 13.81 9.90 27.10
CA GLN A 307 14.61 11.05 26.67
C GLN A 307 14.02 11.90 25.54
N GLY A 308 12.95 11.48 24.86
CA GLY A 308 12.32 12.34 23.86
C GLY A 308 11.30 11.67 22.95
N TRP A 309 10.73 12.50 22.08
CA TRP A 309 9.82 12.12 21.02
C TRP A 309 10.58 12.01 19.70
N ILE A 310 10.21 11.02 18.90
CA ILE A 310 10.69 10.81 17.54
C ILE A 310 9.52 10.82 16.56
N VAL A 311 9.80 11.14 15.31
CA VAL A 311 8.82 11.06 14.22
C VAL A 311 8.72 9.62 13.68
N THR A 312 7.51 9.13 13.44
CA THR A 312 7.31 7.82 12.78
C THR A 312 7.39 7.95 11.25
N ASP A 313 7.37 6.84 10.51
CA ASP A 313 7.25 6.88 9.04
C ASP A 313 6.03 7.66 8.56
N LYS A 314 4.90 7.52 9.26
CA LYS A 314 3.67 8.26 8.96
C LYS A 314 3.83 9.75 9.24
N GLY A 315 4.45 10.11 10.36
CA GLY A 315 4.72 11.51 10.71
C GLY A 315 5.74 12.19 9.80
N ARG A 316 6.69 11.44 9.21
CA ARG A 316 7.69 11.99 8.29
C ARG A 316 7.07 12.63 7.05
N LEU A 317 5.86 12.21 6.65
CA LEU A 317 5.10 12.82 5.56
C LEU A 317 4.64 14.25 5.88
N LEU A 318 4.65 14.64 7.15
CA LEU A 318 4.29 15.98 7.62
C LEU A 318 5.52 16.85 7.93
N ASP A 319 6.73 16.34 7.72
CA ASP A 319 7.95 17.15 7.78
C ASP A 319 8.14 17.87 6.44
N PRO A 320 8.12 19.22 6.40
CA PRO A 320 8.29 19.98 5.16
C PRO A 320 9.68 19.82 4.51
N ARG A 321 10.64 19.19 5.20
CA ARG A 321 11.97 18.85 4.66
C ARG A 321 11.99 17.51 3.93
N GLY A 322 10.94 16.70 4.04
CA GLY A 322 10.80 15.41 3.37
C GLY A 322 10.55 15.53 1.87
N SER A 323 10.64 14.41 1.16
CA SER A 323 10.36 14.33 -0.28
C SER A 323 8.86 14.39 -0.61
N LEU A 324 8.01 13.81 0.26
CA LEU A 324 6.55 13.87 0.17
C LEU A 324 6.06 14.77 1.31
N GLN A 325 5.59 15.98 0.97
CA GLN A 325 5.30 17.07 1.92
C GLN A 325 3.79 17.30 2.07
N LEU A 326 3.17 16.62 3.02
CA LEU A 326 1.75 16.76 3.36
C LEU A 326 1.50 17.82 4.44
N ALA A 327 2.52 18.52 4.93
CA ALA A 327 2.38 19.60 5.91
C ALA A 327 1.43 20.70 5.39
N ASP A 328 1.66 21.18 4.16
CA ASP A 328 0.81 22.17 3.52
C ASP A 328 -0.63 21.66 3.29
N ALA A 329 -0.79 20.35 3.03
CA ALA A 329 -2.10 19.71 2.91
C ALA A 329 -2.85 19.72 4.25
N ALA A 330 -2.16 19.39 5.35
CA ALA A 330 -2.75 19.43 6.68
C ALA A 330 -3.22 20.84 7.05
N ILE A 331 -2.41 21.86 6.75
CA ILE A 331 -2.75 23.26 7.02
C ILE A 331 -3.95 23.73 6.19
N GLU A 332 -4.00 23.39 4.89
CA GLU A 332 -5.08 23.83 4.01
C GLU A 332 -6.40 23.09 4.32
N ILE A 333 -6.34 21.77 4.56
CA ILE A 333 -7.49 20.94 4.91
C ILE A 333 -8.05 21.30 6.28
N GLY A 334 -7.19 21.54 7.28
CA GLY A 334 -7.60 21.97 8.62
C GLY A 334 -7.92 23.46 8.76
N GLY A 335 -7.69 24.25 7.70
CA GLY A 335 -7.90 25.71 7.67
C GLY A 335 -9.03 26.10 6.71
N ALA A 336 -8.67 26.79 5.62
CA ALA A 336 -9.66 27.38 4.70
C ALA A 336 -10.65 26.36 4.12
N LEU A 337 -10.22 25.12 3.84
CA LEU A 337 -11.15 24.09 3.36
C LEU A 337 -12.09 23.59 4.47
N ARG A 338 -11.61 23.51 5.72
CA ARG A 338 -12.45 23.17 6.89
C ARG A 338 -13.56 24.20 7.11
N GLU A 339 -13.27 25.47 6.86
CA GLU A 339 -14.24 26.57 6.92
C GLU A 339 -15.32 26.41 5.83
N GLN A 340 -14.93 26.08 4.60
CA GLN A 340 -15.90 25.78 3.53
C GLN A 340 -16.85 24.63 3.91
N TRP A 341 -16.32 23.55 4.49
CA TRP A 341 -17.11 22.42 4.99
C TRP A 341 -18.20 22.80 6.00
N ALA A 342 -18.10 23.95 6.69
CA ALA A 342 -19.17 24.44 7.56
C ALA A 342 -20.45 24.81 6.80
N HIS A 343 -20.35 25.08 5.49
CA HIS A 343 -21.47 25.43 4.62
C HIS A 343 -22.17 24.23 3.97
N LEU A 344 -21.80 22.98 4.30
CA LEU A 344 -22.36 21.78 3.66
C LEU A 344 -23.90 21.72 3.70
N VAL A 345 -24.52 22.14 4.81
CA VAL A 345 -25.99 22.15 4.93
C VAL A 345 -26.62 23.17 3.97
N GLU A 346 -25.98 24.32 3.80
CA GLU A 346 -26.41 25.36 2.86
C GLU A 346 -26.26 24.89 1.41
N ALA A 347 -25.13 24.25 1.09
CA ALA A 347 -24.87 23.64 -0.21
C ALA A 347 -25.95 22.60 -0.58
N ILE A 348 -26.25 21.66 0.31
CA ILE A 348 -27.26 20.61 0.08
C ILE A 348 -28.66 21.19 -0.15
N ARG A 349 -29.02 22.29 0.53
CA ARG A 349 -30.34 22.92 0.41
C ARG A 349 -30.47 23.81 -0.81
N SER A 350 -29.35 24.23 -1.39
CA SER A 350 -29.34 25.12 -2.54
C SER A 350 -29.68 24.38 -3.83
N ARG A 351 -30.31 25.08 -4.78
CA ARG A 351 -30.51 24.60 -6.16
C ARG A 351 -29.39 25.03 -7.11
N ASP A 352 -28.61 26.03 -6.72
CA ASP A 352 -27.52 26.63 -7.50
C ASP A 352 -26.43 27.05 -6.51
N TRP A 353 -25.86 26.07 -5.79
CA TRP A 353 -24.76 26.31 -4.88
C TRP A 353 -23.53 26.73 -5.67
N ARG A 354 -22.99 27.91 -5.34
CA ARG A 354 -21.74 28.44 -5.91
C ARG A 354 -20.85 28.87 -4.77
N PRO A 355 -19.86 28.06 -4.38
CA PRO A 355 -18.93 28.48 -3.36
C PRO A 355 -18.02 29.60 -3.89
N PRO A 356 -17.36 30.37 -3.01
CA PRO A 356 -16.31 31.28 -3.43
C PRO A 356 -15.22 30.53 -4.22
N ASP A 357 -14.70 31.13 -5.30
CA ASP A 357 -13.63 30.52 -6.09
C ASP A 357 -12.38 30.35 -5.21
N VAL A 358 -12.13 29.10 -4.82
CA VAL A 358 -11.01 28.73 -3.94
C VAL A 358 -9.66 28.99 -4.60
N PHE A 359 -9.57 28.85 -5.92
CA PHE A 359 -8.34 29.04 -6.68
C PHE A 359 -8.04 30.53 -6.87
N GLU A 360 -9.05 31.34 -7.17
CA GLU A 360 -8.90 32.80 -7.24
C GLU A 360 -8.54 33.37 -5.87
N ASN A 361 -9.23 32.95 -4.82
CA ASN A 361 -8.92 33.40 -3.46
C ASN A 361 -7.49 33.01 -3.04
N ALA A 362 -7.05 31.78 -3.35
CA ALA A 362 -5.67 31.37 -3.10
C ALA A 362 -4.65 32.18 -3.92
N GLY A 363 -4.96 32.51 -5.18
CA GLY A 363 -4.10 33.31 -6.06
C GLY A 363 -3.89 34.76 -5.60
N GLN A 364 -4.79 35.30 -4.78
CA GLN A 364 -4.69 36.66 -4.23
C GLN A 364 -3.71 36.78 -3.04
N ASP A 365 -3.37 35.67 -2.38
CA ASP A 365 -2.38 35.62 -1.29
C ASP A 365 -1.17 34.76 -1.71
N PRO A 366 0.01 35.35 -1.96
CA PRO A 366 1.20 34.62 -2.36
C PRO A 366 1.61 33.49 -1.38
N VAL A 367 1.33 33.64 -0.08
CA VAL A 367 1.65 32.62 0.92
C VAL A 367 0.71 31.42 0.79
N ARG A 368 -0.60 31.68 0.70
CA ARG A 368 -1.60 30.63 0.47
C ARG A 368 -1.44 29.98 -0.90
N LEU A 369 -1.20 30.74 -1.97
CA LEU A 369 -0.89 30.21 -3.30
C LEU A 369 0.26 29.20 -3.23
N ALA A 370 1.37 29.59 -2.60
CA ALA A 370 2.52 28.72 -2.48
C ALA A 370 2.21 27.43 -1.69
N ARG A 371 1.40 27.52 -0.63
CA ARG A 371 0.93 26.37 0.15
C ARG A 371 0.05 25.43 -0.68
N VAL A 372 -1.00 25.95 -1.32
CA VAL A 372 -1.92 25.16 -2.16
C VAL A 372 -1.14 24.47 -3.29
N GLN A 373 -0.24 25.18 -3.95
CA GLN A 373 0.56 24.59 -5.03
C GLN A 373 1.52 23.49 -4.54
N ARG A 374 2.10 23.61 -3.33
CA ARG A 374 2.90 22.54 -2.72
C ARG A 374 2.06 21.33 -2.33
N MET A 375 0.88 21.54 -1.74
CA MET A 375 -0.09 20.49 -1.45
C MET A 375 -0.45 19.70 -2.71
N LEU A 376 -0.90 20.38 -3.77
CA LEU A 376 -1.32 19.74 -5.02
C LEU A 376 -0.16 19.00 -5.69
N SER A 377 1.06 19.58 -5.63
CA SER A 377 2.26 18.93 -6.17
C SER A 377 2.61 17.63 -5.43
N ALA A 378 2.40 17.56 -4.11
CA ALA A 378 2.67 16.36 -3.33
C ALA A 378 1.74 15.20 -3.72
N TYR A 379 0.44 15.48 -3.89
CA TYR A 379 -0.52 14.48 -4.40
C TYR A 379 -0.17 14.04 -5.82
N ALA A 380 0.16 14.98 -6.71
CA ALA A 380 0.55 14.67 -8.09
C ALA A 380 1.78 13.75 -8.18
N GLN A 381 2.80 13.97 -7.33
CA GLN A 381 4.00 13.13 -7.30
C GLN A 381 3.68 11.69 -6.90
N HIS A 382 2.75 11.52 -5.96
CA HIS A 382 2.30 10.21 -5.50
C HIS A 382 1.40 9.52 -6.54
N ASP A 383 0.41 10.22 -7.07
CA ASP A 383 -0.65 9.62 -7.88
C ASP A 383 -0.20 9.24 -9.29
N TYR A 384 0.74 9.99 -9.88
CA TYR A 384 1.02 9.86 -11.32
C TYR A 384 2.25 9.01 -11.65
N GLY A 385 3.04 8.59 -10.66
CA GLY A 385 4.30 7.87 -10.88
C GLY A 385 4.16 6.62 -11.76
N ASP A 386 3.13 5.81 -11.49
CA ASP A 386 2.84 4.60 -12.29
C ASP A 386 2.03 4.89 -13.55
N ILE A 387 1.21 5.96 -13.53
CA ILE A 387 0.26 6.27 -14.62
C ILE A 387 0.99 6.69 -15.89
N VAL A 388 2.09 7.45 -15.76
CA VAL A 388 2.85 8.00 -16.90
C VAL A 388 3.37 6.90 -17.83
N ALA A 389 3.64 5.70 -17.32
CA ALA A 389 4.07 4.56 -18.12
C ALA A 389 3.02 4.06 -19.12
N HIS A 390 1.74 4.41 -18.91
CA HIS A 390 0.60 3.94 -19.68
C HIS A 390 -0.03 5.00 -20.60
N LEU A 391 0.52 6.22 -20.60
CA LEU A 391 0.01 7.31 -21.44
C LEU A 391 0.22 7.01 -22.93
N PRO A 392 -0.81 7.09 -23.79
CA PRO A 392 -0.74 6.73 -25.20
C PRO A 392 -0.28 7.91 -26.09
N PHE A 393 0.85 8.53 -25.76
CA PHE A 393 1.36 9.73 -26.44
C PHE A 393 2.56 9.47 -27.36
N GLU A 394 2.81 8.22 -27.76
CA GLU A 394 3.97 7.83 -28.57
C GLU A 394 4.07 8.58 -29.92
N ALA A 395 2.93 8.93 -30.52
CA ALA A 395 2.87 9.60 -31.82
C ALA A 395 2.72 11.13 -31.72
N ALA A 396 2.58 11.70 -30.53
CA ALA A 396 2.37 13.14 -30.34
C ALA A 396 3.69 13.91 -30.47
N GLY A 397 3.73 14.93 -31.34
CA GLY A 397 4.83 15.89 -31.42
C GLY A 397 4.72 17.00 -30.38
N SER A 398 3.50 17.29 -29.92
CA SER A 398 3.19 18.31 -28.92
C SER A 398 2.09 17.82 -27.97
N ILE A 399 2.30 18.04 -26.66
CA ILE A 399 1.40 17.59 -25.59
C ILE A 399 1.11 18.76 -24.66
N VAL A 400 -0.15 19.02 -24.34
CA VAL A 400 -0.56 20.01 -23.33
C VAL A 400 -1.10 19.35 -22.06
N ASP A 401 -0.53 19.69 -20.91
CA ASP A 401 -1.05 19.43 -19.58
C ASP A 401 -1.95 20.59 -19.15
N VAL A 402 -3.26 20.37 -19.16
CA VAL A 402 -4.30 21.39 -19.00
C VAL A 402 -4.61 21.58 -17.53
N ALA A 403 -4.52 22.81 -17.04
CA ALA A 403 -4.54 23.14 -15.61
C ALA A 403 -3.51 22.31 -14.82
N GLY A 404 -2.33 22.05 -15.42
CA GLY A 404 -1.30 21.16 -14.89
C GLY A 404 -0.56 21.64 -13.64
N GLY A 405 -1.03 22.72 -13.00
CA GLY A 405 -0.46 23.32 -11.79
C GLY A 405 1.01 23.67 -11.94
N THR A 406 1.85 23.18 -11.02
CA THR A 406 3.31 23.39 -11.09
C THR A 406 4.03 22.49 -12.11
N GLY A 407 3.30 21.74 -12.95
CA GLY A 407 3.83 20.91 -14.03
C GLY A 407 4.49 19.61 -13.58
N VAL A 408 4.04 19.02 -12.46
CA VAL A 408 4.56 17.72 -11.98
C VAL A 408 4.32 16.64 -13.04
N LEU A 409 3.08 16.49 -13.51
CA LEU A 409 2.72 15.51 -14.53
C LEU A 409 3.41 15.83 -15.87
N ALA A 410 3.34 17.07 -16.34
CA ALA A 410 4.05 17.53 -17.53
C ALA A 410 5.56 17.16 -17.54
N ARG A 411 6.26 17.28 -16.42
CA ARG A 411 7.68 16.88 -16.34
C ARG A 411 7.87 15.38 -16.49
N MET A 412 7.01 14.57 -15.86
CA MET A 412 7.05 13.11 -16.02
C MET A 412 6.75 12.71 -17.48
N ILE A 413 5.79 13.37 -18.13
CA ILE A 413 5.48 13.20 -19.55
C ILE A 413 6.70 13.57 -20.41
N ALA A 414 7.33 14.73 -20.18
CA ALA A 414 8.48 15.19 -20.96
C ALA A 414 9.71 14.27 -20.82
N ALA A 415 9.84 13.59 -19.68
CA ALA A 415 10.86 12.57 -19.46
C ALA A 415 10.56 11.26 -20.21
N ARG A 416 9.28 10.84 -20.26
CA ARG A 416 8.86 9.60 -20.95
C ARG A 416 8.78 9.74 -22.47
N PHE A 417 8.42 10.92 -22.98
CA PHE A 417 8.25 11.21 -24.40
C PHE A 417 9.25 12.26 -24.85
N PRO A 418 10.54 11.92 -24.99
CA PRO A 418 11.56 12.93 -25.18
C PRO A 418 11.50 13.61 -26.55
N ALA A 419 10.77 13.10 -27.53
CA ALA A 419 10.59 13.77 -28.81
C ALA A 419 9.49 14.85 -28.80
N ALA A 420 8.59 14.82 -27.81
CA ALA A 420 7.44 15.71 -27.75
C ALA A 420 7.78 17.05 -27.07
N GLU A 421 7.21 18.14 -27.59
CA GLU A 421 7.14 19.42 -26.89
C GLU A 421 6.02 19.37 -25.85
N VAL A 422 6.34 19.53 -24.57
CA VAL A 422 5.34 19.48 -23.49
C VAL A 422 5.09 20.88 -22.95
N SER A 423 3.82 21.29 -22.95
CA SER A 423 3.39 22.57 -22.39
C SER A 423 2.43 22.37 -21.21
N VAL A 424 2.43 23.30 -20.26
CA VAL A 424 1.42 23.40 -19.21
C VAL A 424 0.57 24.64 -19.48
N LEU A 425 -0.74 24.46 -19.65
CA LEU A 425 -1.69 25.58 -19.63
C LEU A 425 -2.12 25.80 -18.19
N GLU A 426 -1.83 26.98 -17.63
CA GLU A 426 -2.30 27.32 -16.29
C GLU A 426 -2.57 28.82 -16.11
N ARG A 427 -3.21 29.21 -15.00
CA ARG A 427 -3.34 30.60 -14.56
C ARG A 427 -1.97 31.28 -14.47
N GLY A 428 -1.94 32.58 -14.74
CA GLY A 428 -0.70 33.35 -14.87
C GLY A 428 0.13 33.39 -13.58
N GLU A 429 -0.53 33.54 -12.44
CA GLU A 429 0.07 33.53 -11.11
C GLU A 429 0.67 32.18 -10.74
N VAL A 430 0.06 31.06 -11.16
CA VAL A 430 0.59 29.70 -10.95
C VAL A 430 1.78 29.44 -11.85
N CYS A 431 1.71 29.87 -13.13
CA CYS A 431 2.84 29.82 -14.05
C CYS A 431 4.04 30.61 -13.49
N ALA A 432 3.80 31.82 -12.98
CA ALA A 432 4.85 32.64 -12.36
C ALA A 432 5.47 31.94 -11.13
N PHE A 433 4.64 31.37 -10.26
CA PHE A 433 5.10 30.60 -9.11
C PHE A 433 5.94 29.37 -9.51
N ALA A 434 5.48 28.61 -10.52
CA ALA A 434 6.18 27.44 -11.01
C ALA A 434 7.55 27.79 -11.61
N GLN A 435 7.62 28.87 -12.40
CA GLN A 435 8.86 29.32 -13.05
C GLN A 435 9.91 29.84 -12.08
N GLN A 436 9.51 30.48 -10.96
CA GLN A 436 10.45 30.94 -9.92
C GLN A 436 11.31 29.79 -9.35
N ARG A 437 10.78 28.57 -9.35
CA ARG A 437 11.47 27.38 -8.84
C ARG A 437 12.45 26.78 -9.85
N ARG A 438 12.65 27.45 -11.01
CA ARG A 438 13.53 27.03 -12.12
C ARG A 438 13.37 25.55 -12.45
N PRO A 439 12.17 25.11 -12.88
CA PRO A 439 11.89 23.70 -13.09
C PRO A 439 12.91 23.13 -14.07
N GLU A 440 13.59 22.05 -13.67
CA GLU A 440 14.43 21.27 -14.57
C GLU A 440 13.55 20.64 -15.66
N GLY A 441 13.98 20.72 -16.92
CA GLY A 441 13.33 20.05 -18.04
C GLY A 441 12.77 20.99 -19.12
N ARG A 442 12.18 20.37 -20.15
CA ARG A 442 11.74 21.00 -21.40
C ARG A 442 10.26 21.41 -21.40
N VAL A 443 9.69 21.70 -20.23
CA VAL A 443 8.27 22.03 -20.10
C VAL A 443 8.07 23.53 -20.29
N ARG A 444 7.18 23.91 -21.21
CA ARG A 444 6.79 25.30 -21.47
C ARG A 444 5.52 25.67 -20.70
N PHE A 445 5.58 26.65 -19.82
CA PHE A 445 4.37 27.19 -19.16
C PHE A 445 3.70 28.25 -20.04
N VAL A 446 2.38 28.13 -20.19
CA VAL A 446 1.55 29.03 -20.97
C VAL A 446 0.42 29.55 -20.08
N GLY A 447 0.46 30.85 -19.79
CA GLY A 447 -0.57 31.53 -19.00
C GLY A 447 -1.89 31.64 -19.78
N GLY A 448 -3.00 31.19 -19.21
CA GLY A 448 -4.32 31.30 -19.82
C GLY A 448 -5.45 30.78 -18.93
N SER A 449 -6.70 31.05 -19.34
CA SER A 449 -7.89 30.47 -18.71
C SER A 449 -8.37 29.26 -19.50
N ILE A 450 -8.73 28.19 -18.80
CA ILE A 450 -9.32 26.98 -19.40
C ILE A 450 -10.74 27.22 -19.96
N PHE A 451 -11.41 28.30 -19.52
CA PHE A 451 -12.72 28.75 -20.02
C PHE A 451 -12.62 29.63 -21.27
N GLN A 452 -11.42 30.00 -21.69
CA GLN A 452 -11.20 30.75 -22.91
C GLN A 452 -10.59 29.84 -23.98
N ARG A 453 -10.60 30.29 -25.23
CA ARG A 453 -9.83 29.65 -26.29
C ARG A 453 -8.36 29.62 -25.89
N TRP A 454 -7.75 28.43 -25.86
CA TRP A 454 -6.40 28.28 -25.36
C TRP A 454 -5.39 28.92 -26.32
N PRO A 455 -4.36 29.62 -25.81
CA PRO A 455 -3.35 30.31 -26.62
C PRO A 455 -2.28 29.33 -27.18
N LEU A 456 -2.68 28.08 -27.47
CA LEU A 456 -1.82 27.02 -28.01
C LEU A 456 -2.63 26.01 -28.84
N ARG A 457 -1.90 25.16 -29.55
CA ARG A 457 -2.39 23.96 -30.24
C ARG A 457 -1.50 22.79 -29.82
N ALA A 458 -2.07 21.59 -29.73
CA ALA A 458 -1.30 20.39 -29.40
C ALA A 458 -1.83 19.16 -30.14
N ASP A 459 -0.98 18.17 -30.34
CA ASP A 459 -1.34 16.88 -30.95
C ASP A 459 -2.08 15.98 -29.95
N ALA A 460 -1.81 16.16 -28.65
CA ALA A 460 -2.46 15.47 -27.55
C ALA A 460 -2.64 16.38 -26.33
N PHE A 461 -3.56 16.02 -25.44
CA PHE A 461 -3.74 16.72 -24.16
C PHE A 461 -3.93 15.74 -22.99
N VAL A 462 -3.64 16.23 -21.79
CA VAL A 462 -4.00 15.57 -20.54
C VAL A 462 -4.71 16.56 -19.63
N MET A 463 -5.78 16.10 -18.97
CA MET A 463 -6.45 16.79 -17.86
C MET A 463 -6.43 15.84 -16.68
N SER A 464 -5.93 16.30 -15.52
CA SER A 464 -5.87 15.47 -14.33
C SER A 464 -6.46 16.19 -13.15
N ARG A 465 -7.57 15.68 -12.61
CA ARG A 465 -8.33 16.33 -11.53
C ARG A 465 -8.68 17.78 -11.91
N VAL A 466 -9.29 17.92 -13.08
CA VAL A 466 -9.68 19.23 -13.62
C VAL A 466 -11.19 19.29 -13.73
N LEU A 467 -11.80 18.33 -14.41
CA LEU A 467 -13.22 18.37 -14.73
C LEU A 467 -14.10 18.14 -13.49
N HIS A 468 -13.56 17.47 -12.47
CA HIS A 468 -14.27 17.25 -11.23
C HIS A 468 -14.48 18.52 -10.39
N ASP A 469 -13.69 19.58 -10.60
CA ASP A 469 -13.86 20.86 -9.91
C ASP A 469 -15.03 21.67 -10.45
N TRP A 470 -15.66 21.22 -11.55
CA TRP A 470 -16.65 21.99 -12.28
C TRP A 470 -17.96 21.24 -12.45
N ASN A 471 -19.07 21.98 -12.49
CA ASN A 471 -20.37 21.44 -12.88
C ASN A 471 -20.37 20.99 -14.36
N ASP A 472 -21.45 20.35 -14.81
CA ASP A 472 -21.51 19.78 -16.16
C ASP A 472 -21.44 20.83 -17.27
N GLN A 473 -21.99 22.03 -17.06
CA GLN A 473 -21.95 23.11 -18.06
C GLN A 473 -20.52 23.61 -18.26
N ASP A 474 -19.83 23.87 -17.16
CA ASP A 474 -18.47 24.40 -17.11
C ASP A 474 -17.46 23.33 -17.59
N ALA A 475 -17.61 22.08 -17.16
CA ALA A 475 -16.79 20.96 -17.65
C ALA A 475 -16.96 20.74 -19.16
N ALA A 476 -18.19 20.89 -19.69
CA ALA A 476 -18.42 20.83 -21.14
C ALA A 476 -17.76 22.00 -21.89
N GLU A 477 -17.70 23.19 -21.30
CA GLU A 477 -17.01 24.34 -21.88
C GLU A 477 -15.49 24.12 -21.96
N ILE A 478 -14.90 23.62 -20.88
CA ILE A 478 -13.48 23.26 -20.84
C ILE A 478 -13.15 22.22 -21.92
N LEU A 479 -13.99 21.19 -22.05
CA LEU A 479 -13.82 20.18 -23.10
C LEU A 479 -13.98 20.77 -24.50
N ARG A 480 -14.93 21.68 -24.75
CA ARG A 480 -15.05 22.36 -26.06
C ARG A 480 -13.79 23.17 -26.39
N ASN A 481 -13.23 23.90 -25.42
CA ASN A 481 -11.97 24.62 -25.61
C ASN A 481 -10.80 23.67 -25.88
N ALA A 482 -10.79 22.50 -25.24
CA ALA A 482 -9.84 21.43 -25.54
C ALA A 482 -10.00 20.92 -26.99
N ARG A 483 -11.24 20.67 -27.41
CA ARG A 483 -11.56 20.20 -28.75
C ARG A 483 -11.12 21.18 -29.81
N GLU A 484 -11.27 22.47 -29.58
CA GLU A 484 -10.79 23.54 -30.48
C GLU A 484 -9.27 23.67 -30.52
N SER A 485 -8.55 23.09 -29.56
CA SER A 485 -7.10 23.20 -29.39
C SER A 485 -6.33 22.02 -29.95
N VAL A 486 -7.03 21.00 -30.45
CA VAL A 486 -6.46 19.78 -31.04
C VAL A 486 -7.12 19.45 -32.39
N GLU A 487 -6.43 18.69 -33.22
CA GLU A 487 -6.97 18.23 -34.51
C GLU A 487 -7.92 17.04 -34.34
N ARG A 488 -8.69 16.74 -35.38
CA ARG A 488 -9.52 15.52 -35.40
C ARG A 488 -8.61 14.28 -35.35
N GLY A 489 -8.95 13.30 -34.52
CA GLY A 489 -8.14 12.11 -34.29
C GLY A 489 -7.04 12.28 -33.22
N SER A 490 -6.86 13.49 -32.67
CA SER A 490 -5.96 13.71 -31.54
C SER A 490 -6.41 12.94 -30.29
N ILE A 491 -5.44 12.40 -29.56
CA ILE A 491 -5.67 11.63 -28.34
C ILE A 491 -5.66 12.56 -27.12
N GLY A 492 -6.65 12.39 -26.25
CA GLY A 492 -6.71 13.00 -24.94
C GLY A 492 -6.65 11.96 -23.83
N VAL A 493 -6.14 12.36 -22.67
CA VAL A 493 -6.21 11.57 -21.44
C VAL A 493 -6.86 12.40 -20.34
N ILE A 494 -7.88 11.83 -19.69
CA ILE A 494 -8.53 12.42 -18.52
C ILE A 494 -8.28 11.49 -17.33
N LEU A 495 -7.69 12.03 -16.26
CA LEU A 495 -7.39 11.30 -15.03
C LEU A 495 -8.31 11.81 -13.92
N GLU A 496 -9.32 11.03 -13.56
CA GLU A 496 -10.38 11.44 -12.63
C GLU A 496 -10.80 10.26 -11.74
N LEU A 497 -11.35 10.57 -10.56
CA LEU A 497 -11.98 9.55 -9.72
C LEU A 497 -13.36 9.20 -10.30
N LEU A 498 -13.57 7.93 -10.64
CA LEU A 498 -14.86 7.47 -11.15
C LEU A 498 -15.73 6.94 -10.03
N LEU A 499 -16.98 7.43 -9.99
CA LEU A 499 -18.01 6.84 -9.15
C LEU A 499 -18.48 5.53 -9.77
N LEU A 500 -18.50 4.47 -8.97
CA LEU A 500 -18.98 3.15 -9.37
C LEU A 500 -20.19 2.78 -8.51
N ASP A 501 -21.24 2.25 -9.12
CA ASP A 501 -22.44 1.80 -8.38
C ASP A 501 -22.13 0.59 -7.49
N SER A 502 -21.12 -0.20 -7.84
CA SER A 502 -20.65 -1.34 -7.07
C SER A 502 -19.78 -0.97 -5.86
N SER A 503 -19.51 0.33 -5.62
CA SER A 503 -18.63 0.78 -4.55
C SER A 503 -19.13 2.05 -3.85
N PRO A 504 -19.10 2.10 -2.50
CA PRO A 504 -19.40 3.33 -1.76
C PRO A 504 -18.24 4.34 -1.77
N PHE A 505 -17.09 4.00 -2.37
CA PHE A 505 -15.90 4.84 -2.37
C PHE A 505 -16.11 6.14 -3.18
N GLY A 506 -15.41 7.21 -2.78
CA GLY A 506 -15.43 8.51 -3.46
C GLY A 506 -16.57 9.47 -3.06
N ARG A 507 -17.62 8.99 -2.38
CA ARG A 507 -18.81 9.81 -2.07
C ARG A 507 -18.54 10.99 -1.12
N LEU A 508 -17.60 10.85 -0.18
CA LEU A 508 -17.15 11.98 0.65
C LEU A 508 -16.30 12.99 -0.15
N CYS A 509 -15.55 12.54 -1.16
CA CYS A 509 -14.82 13.43 -2.06
C CYS A 509 -15.80 14.20 -2.96
N ASP A 510 -16.87 13.55 -3.41
CA ASP A 510 -17.93 14.21 -4.17
C ASP A 510 -18.59 15.35 -3.37
N LEU A 511 -18.89 15.11 -2.08
CA LEU A 511 -19.34 16.19 -1.18
C LEU A 511 -18.30 17.29 -0.98
N HIS A 512 -17.01 16.94 -0.95
CA HIS A 512 -15.94 17.93 -0.88
C HIS A 512 -15.95 18.86 -2.09
N LEU A 513 -16.05 18.30 -3.31
CA LEU A 513 -16.11 19.09 -4.54
C LEU A 513 -17.36 19.97 -4.58
N MET A 514 -18.52 19.43 -4.20
CA MET A 514 -19.75 20.22 -4.10
C MET A 514 -19.54 21.45 -3.22
N VAL A 515 -18.98 21.28 -2.02
CA VAL A 515 -18.84 22.36 -1.06
C VAL A 515 -17.72 23.34 -1.43
N VAL A 516 -16.59 22.86 -1.95
CA VAL A 516 -15.38 23.67 -2.14
C VAL A 516 -15.32 24.31 -3.52
N THR A 517 -15.74 23.62 -4.57
CA THR A 517 -15.63 24.10 -5.96
C THR A 517 -16.99 24.23 -6.65
N GLY A 518 -18.05 23.62 -6.10
CA GLY A 518 -19.33 23.46 -6.81
C GLY A 518 -19.26 22.39 -7.90
N GLY A 519 -18.15 21.65 -7.94
CA GLY A 519 -17.91 20.54 -8.82
C GLY A 519 -18.54 19.23 -8.32
N ARG A 520 -18.17 18.13 -8.98
CA ARG A 520 -18.66 16.78 -8.68
C ARG A 520 -17.78 15.70 -9.28
N GLU A 521 -17.75 14.55 -8.62
CA GLU A 521 -17.31 13.31 -9.24
C GLU A 521 -18.40 12.76 -10.16
N ARG A 522 -18.00 11.95 -11.14
CA ARG A 522 -18.89 11.41 -12.18
C ARG A 522 -18.67 9.92 -12.40
N THR A 523 -19.72 9.25 -12.86
CA THR A 523 -19.66 7.88 -13.37
C THR A 523 -19.01 7.84 -14.76
N GLY A 524 -18.60 6.66 -15.21
CA GLY A 524 -18.10 6.48 -16.58
C GLY A 524 -19.13 6.84 -17.66
N ASP A 525 -20.41 6.61 -17.41
CA ASP A 525 -21.50 6.95 -18.33
C ASP A 525 -21.73 8.47 -18.42
N GLU A 526 -21.65 9.17 -17.30
CA GLU A 526 -21.74 10.63 -17.26
C GLU A 526 -20.56 11.28 -18.00
N TYR A 527 -19.33 10.80 -17.78
CA TYR A 527 -18.17 11.24 -18.57
C TYR A 527 -18.35 10.93 -20.06
N SER A 528 -18.81 9.73 -20.40
CA SER A 528 -19.07 9.34 -21.79
C SER A 528 -20.05 10.27 -22.49
N LYS A 529 -21.10 10.71 -21.78
CA LYS A 529 -22.06 11.70 -22.30
C LYS A 529 -21.40 13.07 -22.47
N LEU A 530 -20.72 13.57 -21.44
CA LEU A 530 -20.07 14.87 -21.45
C LEU A 530 -19.04 14.98 -22.59
N LEU A 531 -18.25 13.93 -22.81
CA LEU A 531 -17.26 13.84 -23.88
C LEU A 531 -17.91 13.90 -25.27
N ARG A 532 -18.96 13.11 -25.50
CA ARG A 532 -19.68 13.11 -26.80
C ARG A 532 -20.24 14.49 -27.12
N ASP A 533 -20.86 15.14 -26.14
CA ASP A 533 -21.46 16.46 -26.31
C ASP A 533 -20.40 17.56 -26.59
N ALA A 534 -19.14 17.32 -26.20
CA ALA A 534 -18.01 18.21 -26.45
C ALA A 534 -17.16 17.84 -27.68
N GLY A 535 -17.56 16.83 -28.47
CA GLY A 535 -16.85 16.42 -29.69
C GLY A 535 -15.69 15.46 -29.44
N PHE A 536 -15.77 14.62 -28.41
CA PHE A 536 -14.85 13.52 -28.14
C PHE A 536 -15.56 12.16 -28.09
N SER A 537 -14.84 11.10 -28.44
CA SER A 537 -15.25 9.72 -28.19
C SER A 537 -14.42 9.12 -27.07
N LEU A 538 -15.07 8.40 -26.15
CA LEU A 538 -14.37 7.63 -25.12
C LEU A 538 -13.86 6.33 -25.74
N VAL A 539 -12.54 6.15 -25.81
CA VAL A 539 -11.88 4.99 -26.42
C VAL A 539 -11.80 3.84 -25.42
N ARG A 540 -11.34 4.12 -24.19
CA ARG A 540 -11.29 3.14 -23.10
C ARG A 540 -11.21 3.81 -21.73
N VAL A 541 -11.66 3.09 -20.71
CA VAL A 541 -11.40 3.39 -19.30
C VAL A 541 -10.43 2.36 -18.76
N GLN A 542 -9.35 2.81 -18.13
CA GLN A 542 -8.32 1.96 -17.54
C GLN A 542 -8.16 2.30 -16.05
N PRO A 543 -8.44 1.35 -15.14
CA PRO A 543 -8.10 1.49 -13.73
C PRO A 543 -6.60 1.68 -13.54
N THR A 544 -6.20 2.43 -12.51
CA THR A 544 -4.79 2.63 -12.15
C THR A 544 -4.51 2.07 -10.75
N ASN A 545 -3.24 2.06 -10.34
CA ASN A 545 -2.87 1.74 -8.96
C ASN A 545 -3.12 2.91 -7.98
N SER A 546 -3.55 4.06 -8.51
CA SER A 546 -3.95 5.25 -7.75
C SER A 546 -5.48 5.35 -7.67
N ILE A 547 -5.97 6.35 -6.95
CA ILE A 547 -7.39 6.67 -6.78
C ILE A 547 -8.07 7.12 -8.09
N VAL A 548 -7.30 7.60 -9.07
CA VAL A 548 -7.84 8.03 -10.37
C VAL A 548 -7.93 6.88 -11.37
N SER A 549 -8.91 6.93 -12.25
CA SER A 549 -8.98 6.12 -13.47
C SER A 549 -8.51 6.93 -14.67
N MET A 550 -7.94 6.25 -15.66
CA MET A 550 -7.49 6.87 -16.91
C MET A 550 -8.54 6.66 -18.00
N LEU A 551 -9.16 7.75 -18.44
CA LEU A 551 -10.07 7.78 -19.58
C LEU A 551 -9.27 8.24 -20.81
N VAL A 552 -9.09 7.33 -21.77
CA VAL A 552 -8.48 7.67 -23.06
C VAL A 552 -9.58 8.08 -24.02
N VAL A 553 -9.43 9.27 -24.62
CA VAL A 553 -10.43 9.87 -25.49
C VAL A 553 -9.81 10.25 -26.83
N GLU A 554 -10.64 10.34 -27.87
CA GLU A 554 -10.23 10.75 -29.21
C GLU A 554 -11.13 11.89 -29.72
N ALA A 555 -10.53 12.94 -30.28
CA ALA A 555 -11.23 14.09 -30.84
C ALA A 555 -12.00 13.71 -32.12
N THR A 556 -13.33 13.91 -32.13
CA THR A 556 -14.21 13.49 -33.24
C THR A 556 -14.48 14.56 -34.28
#